data_AF-A0A6C0HEH3-F1
#
_entry.id   AF-A0A6C0HEH3-F1
#
_cell.length_a   1.000
_cell.length_b   1.000
_cell.length_c   1.000
_cell.angle_alpha   90.00
_cell.angle_beta   90.00
_cell.angle_gamma   90.00
#
_symmetry.space_group_name_H-M   'P 1'
#
loop_
_entity.id
_entity.type
_entity.pdbx_description
1 polymer ?
#
loop_
_entity_poly.entity_id
_entity_poly.type
_entity_poly.pdbx_seq_one_letter_code
_entity_poly.pdbx_strand_id
1 'polypeptide(L)'
;MNENIGFFGASVTQQNDGYTKYLSRSMDTKYICFAYGGNHLNDAGIIFIDDVLKENLEYCFIDFFSTGYIQTDSNTINYLDTIVYKFSQTKCKIIFLFFPRSDHEQRTSFYNFVKEYLESKQLYYIDINDSVKYSNNLCRDTVHTTHYGSQTYAQIIYEKFKKDKSSITLPPLENLKKTKYCEPIQVLEVNKIFHKNITLEGCALILGFFLTIGPKSGIVSINSTKYTIWDSFCHYERTHINLRDIEIHGKLVIELLQDDPDYSTCRRKYNFSNIRKELNILRIYYIGNSLYLDT
;
A
#
# COMPACT_ATOMS: atom_id res chain seq x y z
N MET A 1 -20.52 9.56 -22.25
CA MET A 1 -19.57 8.44 -22.05
C MET A 1 -19.46 8.24 -20.56
N ASN A 2 -19.55 7.00 -20.07
CA ASN A 2 -19.47 6.73 -18.64
C ASN A 2 -18.00 6.82 -18.21
N GLU A 3 -17.72 7.56 -17.14
CA GLU A 3 -16.38 7.89 -16.67
C GLU A 3 -15.74 6.68 -16.00
N ASN A 4 -14.56 6.26 -16.42
CA ASN A 4 -13.91 5.10 -15.81
C ASN A 4 -13.15 5.54 -14.56
N ILE A 5 -13.58 5.09 -13.37
CA ILE A 5 -13.02 5.52 -12.09
C ILE A 5 -12.27 4.37 -11.42
N GLY A 6 -11.07 4.66 -10.94
CA GLY A 6 -10.26 3.75 -10.13
C GLY A 6 -10.23 4.15 -8.67
N PHE A 7 -10.13 3.17 -7.80
CA PHE A 7 -9.74 3.34 -6.40
C PHE A 7 -8.43 2.59 -6.18
N PHE A 8 -7.41 3.25 -5.67
CA PHE A 8 -6.11 2.65 -5.39
C PHE A 8 -5.71 2.96 -3.96
N GLY A 9 -5.72 1.94 -3.10
CA GLY A 9 -5.50 2.18 -1.68
C GLY A 9 -5.33 0.94 -0.84
N ALA A 10 -5.36 1.16 0.47
CA ALA A 10 -5.12 0.13 1.47
C ALA A 10 -6.43 -0.43 2.05
N SER A 11 -6.48 -0.63 3.37
CA SER A 11 -7.54 -1.40 4.03
C SER A 11 -8.90 -0.71 4.09
N VAL A 12 -8.95 0.62 4.15
CA VAL A 12 -10.22 1.38 4.09
C VAL A 12 -10.88 1.22 2.72
N THR A 13 -10.07 1.32 1.66
CA THR A 13 -10.48 1.06 0.28
C THR A 13 -10.92 -0.40 0.05
N GLN A 14 -10.35 -1.36 0.78
CA GLN A 14 -10.65 -2.81 0.66
C GLN A 14 -11.98 -3.22 1.30
N GLN A 15 -12.59 -2.39 2.15
CA GLN A 15 -13.80 -2.79 2.87
C GLN A 15 -14.93 -3.20 1.89
N ASN A 16 -15.46 -4.42 2.04
CA ASN A 16 -16.58 -4.94 1.23
C ASN A 16 -17.81 -4.03 1.24
N ASP A 17 -17.99 -3.30 2.34
CA ASP A 17 -19.03 -2.28 2.50
C ASP A 17 -18.41 -0.91 2.81
N GLY A 18 -17.29 -0.62 2.13
CA GLY A 18 -16.53 0.61 2.21
C GLY A 18 -17.08 1.74 1.37
N TYR A 19 -16.46 2.92 1.49
CA TYR A 19 -16.87 4.13 0.78
C TYR A 19 -16.85 3.96 -0.76
N THR A 20 -15.95 3.13 -1.31
CA THR A 20 -15.80 2.90 -2.76
C THR A 20 -17.09 2.38 -3.41
N LYS A 21 -17.78 1.46 -2.72
CA LYS A 21 -19.06 0.88 -3.15
C LYS A 21 -20.20 1.88 -3.11
N TYR A 22 -20.24 2.74 -2.10
CA TYR A 22 -21.25 3.80 -2.01
C TYR A 22 -20.99 4.92 -3.01
N LEU A 23 -19.73 5.31 -3.16
CA LEU A 23 -19.33 6.38 -4.07
C LEU A 23 -19.62 6.01 -5.53
N SER A 24 -19.27 4.78 -5.94
CA SER A 24 -19.57 4.29 -7.29
C SER A 24 -21.06 4.28 -7.61
N ARG A 25 -21.92 3.95 -6.64
CA ARG A 25 -23.38 4.07 -6.78
C ARG A 25 -23.82 5.52 -6.97
N SER A 26 -23.27 6.45 -6.19
CA SER A 26 -23.59 7.88 -6.29
C SER A 26 -23.12 8.51 -7.60
N MET A 27 -22.05 7.99 -8.20
CA MET A 27 -21.50 8.45 -9.48
C MET A 27 -22.16 7.82 -10.71
N ASP A 28 -22.98 6.78 -10.53
CA ASP A 28 -23.59 5.99 -11.62
C ASP A 28 -22.58 5.58 -12.70
N THR A 29 -21.41 5.09 -12.26
CA THR A 29 -20.34 4.74 -13.20
C THR A 29 -19.63 3.44 -12.87
N LYS A 30 -19.01 2.86 -13.90
CA LYS A 30 -18.14 1.69 -13.76
C LYS A 30 -16.92 2.09 -12.95
N TYR A 31 -16.59 1.24 -11.98
CA TYR A 31 -15.39 1.44 -11.17
C TYR A 31 -14.52 0.18 -11.11
N ILE A 32 -13.24 0.38 -10.85
CA ILE A 32 -12.25 -0.66 -10.58
C ILE A 32 -11.60 -0.36 -9.23
N CYS A 33 -11.42 -1.39 -8.40
CA CYS A 33 -10.88 -1.25 -7.06
C CYS A 33 -9.59 -2.05 -6.90
N PHE A 34 -8.48 -1.34 -6.73
CA PHE A 34 -7.14 -1.85 -6.44
C PHE A 34 -6.85 -1.65 -4.95
N ALA A 35 -7.32 -2.61 -4.13
CA ALA A 35 -7.30 -2.48 -2.69
C ALA A 35 -6.39 -3.51 -2.01
N TYR A 36 -5.37 -3.03 -1.32
CA TYR A 36 -4.30 -3.84 -0.74
C TYR A 36 -4.28 -3.70 0.78
N GLY A 37 -5.28 -4.26 1.46
CA GLY A 37 -5.37 -4.16 2.93
C GLY A 37 -4.14 -4.69 3.66
N GLY A 38 -3.75 -3.98 4.72
CA GLY A 38 -2.54 -4.28 5.49
C GLY A 38 -1.23 -3.90 4.79
N ASN A 39 -1.30 -3.15 3.69
CA ASN A 39 -0.14 -2.56 3.02
C ASN A 39 -0.22 -1.02 3.12
N HIS A 40 0.84 -0.36 2.70
CA HIS A 40 1.16 1.06 2.86
C HIS A 40 1.46 1.75 1.51
N LEU A 41 1.81 3.04 1.59
CA LEU A 41 2.28 3.82 0.44
C LEU A 41 3.55 3.21 -0.16
N ASN A 42 4.48 2.82 0.70
CA ASN A 42 5.83 2.44 0.31
C ASN A 42 5.95 1.01 -0.22
N ASP A 43 4.91 0.18 -0.16
CA ASP A 43 4.86 -1.19 -0.68
C ASP A 43 3.84 -1.31 -1.83
N ALA A 44 2.59 -1.68 -1.58
CA ALA A 44 1.52 -1.82 -2.56
C ALA A 44 1.27 -0.55 -3.36
N GLY A 45 1.43 0.64 -2.74
CA GLY A 45 1.34 1.94 -3.43
C GLY A 45 2.36 2.11 -4.56
N ILE A 46 3.48 1.38 -4.52
CA ILE A 46 4.53 1.38 -5.53
C ILE A 46 4.49 0.10 -6.38
N ILE A 47 4.42 -1.06 -5.75
CA ILE A 47 4.53 -2.37 -6.40
C ILE A 47 3.43 -2.60 -7.44
N PHE A 48 2.19 -2.22 -7.12
CA PHE A 48 1.03 -2.51 -7.96
C PHE A 48 0.59 -1.35 -8.84
N ILE A 49 1.33 -0.24 -8.86
CA ILE A 49 0.92 0.93 -9.62
C ILE A 49 0.80 0.63 -11.12
N ASP A 50 1.69 -0.21 -11.67
CA ASP A 50 1.66 -0.55 -13.10
C ASP A 50 0.41 -1.34 -13.49
N ASP A 51 -0.20 -2.09 -12.55
CA ASP A 51 -1.48 -2.74 -12.77
C ASP A 51 -2.64 -1.75 -12.82
N VAL A 52 -2.57 -0.67 -12.03
CA VAL A 52 -3.55 0.42 -12.07
C VAL A 52 -3.48 1.17 -13.39
N LEU A 53 -2.27 1.45 -13.89
CA LEU A 53 -2.05 2.24 -15.11
C LEU A 53 -2.41 1.48 -16.40
N LYS A 54 -2.49 0.15 -16.36
CA LYS A 54 -3.01 -0.66 -17.47
C LYS A 54 -4.50 -0.40 -17.71
N GLU A 55 -5.22 0.06 -16.69
CA GLU A 55 -6.60 0.47 -16.83
C GLU A 55 -6.66 1.90 -17.40
N ASN A 56 -7.46 2.10 -18.45
CA ASN A 56 -7.70 3.41 -19.03
C ASN A 56 -8.68 4.21 -18.15
N LEU A 57 -8.23 4.60 -16.96
CA LEU A 57 -8.98 5.36 -15.96
C LEU A 57 -8.96 6.86 -16.30
N GLU A 58 -10.08 7.54 -16.10
CA GLU A 58 -10.16 9.00 -16.20
C GLU A 58 -9.81 9.66 -14.85
N TYR A 59 -10.26 9.04 -13.76
CA TYR A 59 -9.99 9.50 -12.40
C TYR A 59 -9.53 8.32 -11.53
N CYS A 60 -8.53 8.53 -10.68
CA CYS A 60 -8.09 7.56 -9.68
C CYS A 60 -8.05 8.20 -8.29
N PHE A 61 -8.85 7.65 -7.37
CA PHE A 61 -8.85 8.04 -5.96
C PHE A 61 -7.77 7.25 -5.22
N ILE A 62 -6.84 7.95 -4.56
CA ILE A 62 -5.66 7.36 -3.92
C ILE A 62 -5.79 7.44 -2.38
N ASP A 63 -5.76 6.28 -1.72
CA ASP A 63 -5.95 6.12 -0.28
C ASP A 63 -4.84 5.24 0.33
N PHE A 64 -3.66 5.85 0.54
CA PHE A 64 -2.56 5.22 1.28
C PHE A 64 -2.20 5.97 2.57
N PHE A 65 -2.77 7.15 2.79
CA PHE A 65 -2.50 7.99 3.96
C PHE A 65 -3.32 7.58 5.19
N SER A 66 -4.34 6.72 5.00
CA SER A 66 -5.11 6.09 6.07
C SER A 66 -4.39 4.95 6.77
N THR A 67 -3.17 4.59 6.39
CA THR A 67 -2.47 3.42 6.94
C THR A 67 -1.64 3.75 8.19
N GLY A 68 -0.96 2.78 8.78
CA GLY A 68 0.00 3.03 9.87
C GLY A 68 1.25 3.82 9.46
N TYR A 69 1.46 4.07 8.16
CA TYR A 69 2.62 4.79 7.65
C TYR A 69 2.58 6.27 8.04
N ILE A 70 3.66 6.77 8.64
CA ILE A 70 3.79 8.17 9.12
C ILE A 70 5.18 8.78 8.85
N GLN A 71 6.00 8.15 8.01
CA GLN A 71 7.36 8.67 7.74
C GLN A 71 7.29 9.97 6.93
N THR A 72 8.10 10.95 7.33
CA THR A 72 8.21 12.28 6.70
C THR A 72 9.65 12.50 6.21
N ASP A 73 10.12 11.62 5.34
CA ASP A 73 11.49 11.63 4.84
C ASP A 73 11.55 11.68 3.31
N SER A 74 12.77 11.69 2.76
CA SER A 74 13.00 11.73 1.32
C SER A 74 12.51 10.48 0.59
N ASN A 75 12.35 9.34 1.26
CA ASN A 75 11.76 8.16 0.66
C ASN A 75 10.25 8.35 0.48
N THR A 76 9.55 8.95 1.44
CA THR A 76 8.14 9.34 1.28
C THR A 76 7.95 10.23 0.05
N ILE A 77 8.81 11.24 -0.12
CA ILE A 77 8.80 12.09 -1.32
C ILE A 77 9.05 11.28 -2.58
N ASN A 78 10.03 10.37 -2.58
CA ASN A 78 10.28 9.52 -3.74
C ASN A 78 9.06 8.64 -4.09
N TYR A 79 8.33 8.12 -3.10
CA TYR A 79 7.11 7.34 -3.35
C TYR A 79 6.00 8.20 -3.98
N LEU A 80 5.79 9.41 -3.47
CA LEU A 80 4.83 10.36 -4.03
C LEU A 80 5.23 10.78 -5.45
N ASP A 81 6.49 11.15 -5.66
CA ASP A 81 7.03 11.50 -6.98
C ASP A 81 6.85 10.35 -7.99
N THR A 82 6.99 9.10 -7.54
CA THR A 82 6.77 7.92 -8.39
C THR A 82 5.32 7.82 -8.84
N ILE A 83 4.37 7.96 -7.90
CA ILE A 83 2.94 7.93 -8.21
C ILE A 83 2.61 9.04 -9.21
N VAL A 84 2.99 10.26 -8.88
CA VAL A 84 2.72 11.45 -9.71
C VAL A 84 3.32 11.29 -11.10
N TYR A 85 4.60 10.90 -11.20
CA TYR A 85 5.29 10.68 -12.47
C TYR A 85 4.63 9.60 -13.32
N LYS A 86 4.29 8.45 -12.75
CA LYS A 86 3.70 7.36 -13.52
C LYS A 86 2.28 7.70 -13.99
N PHE A 87 1.45 8.32 -13.14
CA PHE A 87 0.13 8.79 -13.55
C PHE A 87 0.19 9.93 -14.58
N SER A 88 1.21 10.79 -14.54
CA SER A 88 1.40 11.86 -15.52
C SER A 88 1.69 11.35 -16.94
N GLN A 89 2.09 10.08 -17.09
CA GLN A 89 2.25 9.42 -18.40
C GLN A 89 0.92 8.90 -18.97
N THR A 90 -0.18 9.11 -18.25
CA THR A 90 -1.52 8.67 -18.63
C THR A 90 -2.47 9.86 -18.74
N LYS A 91 -3.71 9.61 -19.17
CA LYS A 91 -4.79 10.60 -19.14
C LYS A 91 -5.60 10.55 -17.83
N CYS A 92 -5.10 9.85 -16.81
CA CYS A 92 -5.78 9.70 -15.54
C CYS A 92 -5.45 10.86 -14.60
N LYS A 93 -6.49 11.50 -14.07
CA LYS A 93 -6.41 12.50 -13.02
C LYS A 93 -6.42 11.83 -11.65
N ILE A 94 -5.57 12.26 -10.74
CA ILE A 94 -5.47 11.66 -9.40
C ILE A 94 -6.11 12.55 -8.34
N ILE A 95 -6.80 11.93 -7.39
CA ILE A 95 -7.39 12.59 -6.22
C ILE A 95 -6.89 11.87 -4.98
N PHE A 96 -6.09 12.54 -4.16
CA PHE A 96 -5.64 11.97 -2.90
C PHE A 96 -6.71 12.12 -1.81
N LEU A 97 -6.86 11.09 -0.97
CA LEU A 97 -7.86 11.07 0.09
C LEU A 97 -7.21 11.05 1.49
N PHE A 98 -7.74 11.88 2.39
CA PHE A 98 -7.43 11.84 3.82
C PHE A 98 -8.68 11.51 4.62
N PHE A 99 -8.55 10.56 5.55
CA PHE A 99 -9.66 10.00 6.32
C PHE A 99 -9.56 10.37 7.81
N PRO A 100 -10.71 10.55 8.49
CA PRO A 100 -10.76 10.65 9.95
C PRO A 100 -10.20 9.43 10.66
N ARG A 101 -9.49 9.67 11.76
CA ARG A 101 -8.87 8.64 12.59
C ARG A 101 -8.94 8.97 14.07
N SER A 102 -8.95 7.96 14.91
CA SER A 102 -8.94 8.14 16.38
C SER A 102 -7.60 8.71 16.88
N ASP A 103 -6.51 8.49 16.13
CA ASP A 103 -5.14 8.92 16.43
C ASP A 103 -4.71 10.14 15.59
N HIS A 104 -5.66 10.95 15.10
CA HIS A 104 -5.41 12.08 14.21
C HIS A 104 -4.28 13.01 14.69
N GLU A 105 -4.30 13.39 15.97
CA GLU A 105 -3.31 14.30 16.57
C GLU A 105 -1.88 13.77 16.47
N GLN A 106 -1.69 12.45 16.50
CA GLN A 106 -0.37 11.82 16.36
C GLN A 106 0.12 11.80 14.90
N ARG A 107 -0.76 12.13 13.95
CA ARG A 107 -0.52 12.08 12.50
C ARG A 107 -0.46 13.45 11.85
N THR A 108 -0.76 14.53 12.58
CA THR A 108 -0.82 15.89 12.04
C THR A 108 0.46 16.29 11.29
N SER A 109 1.64 15.96 11.83
CA SER A 109 2.91 16.23 11.14
C SER A 109 3.03 15.50 9.80
N PHE A 110 2.65 14.22 9.73
CA PHE A 110 2.64 13.45 8.49
C PHE A 110 1.62 14.01 7.48
N TYR A 111 0.41 14.35 7.94
CA TYR A 111 -0.61 14.91 7.06
C TYR A 111 -0.23 16.28 6.50
N ASN A 112 0.35 17.16 7.33
CA ASN A 112 0.83 18.46 6.87
C ASN A 112 1.96 18.29 5.84
N PHE A 113 2.93 17.43 6.13
CA PHE A 113 4.02 17.09 5.20
C PHE A 113 3.50 16.64 3.83
N VAL A 114 2.52 15.74 3.80
CA VAL A 114 1.94 15.26 2.53
C VAL A 114 1.12 16.36 1.85
N LYS A 115 0.30 17.12 2.58
CA LYS A 115 -0.49 18.22 2.00
C LYS A 115 0.39 19.30 1.40
N GLU A 116 1.43 19.73 2.10
CA GLU A 116 2.42 20.70 1.59
C GLU A 116 3.06 20.21 0.28
N TYR A 117 3.42 18.91 0.20
CA TYR A 117 3.90 18.31 -1.04
C TYR A 117 2.83 18.42 -2.15
N LEU A 118 1.60 17.99 -1.89
CA LEU A 118 0.52 18.00 -2.89
C LEU A 118 0.21 19.43 -3.37
N GLU A 119 0.13 20.40 -2.46
CA GLU A 119 -0.07 21.82 -2.77
C GLU A 119 1.08 22.38 -3.61
N SER A 120 2.33 22.07 -3.26
CA SER A 120 3.51 22.51 -4.03
C SER A 120 3.54 21.97 -5.46
N LYS A 121 2.85 20.84 -5.70
CA LYS A 121 2.69 20.20 -7.00
C LYS A 121 1.34 20.48 -7.65
N GLN A 122 0.52 21.35 -7.06
CA GLN A 122 -0.83 21.67 -7.53
C GLN A 122 -1.71 20.43 -7.73
N LEU A 123 -1.54 19.41 -6.88
CA LEU A 123 -2.28 18.16 -6.93
C LEU A 123 -3.54 18.26 -6.08
N TYR A 124 -4.65 17.75 -6.62
CA TYR A 124 -5.94 17.79 -5.96
C TYR A 124 -6.05 16.71 -4.87
N TYR A 125 -6.60 17.09 -3.73
CA TYR A 125 -6.91 16.16 -2.64
C TYR A 125 -8.21 16.53 -1.93
N ILE A 126 -8.83 15.53 -1.32
CA ILE A 126 -10.00 15.68 -0.47
C ILE A 126 -9.62 15.24 0.95
N ASP A 127 -9.63 16.19 1.89
CA ASP A 127 -9.62 15.86 3.31
C ASP A 127 -11.05 15.79 3.85
N ILE A 128 -11.43 14.59 4.28
CA ILE A 128 -12.75 14.33 4.86
C ILE A 128 -12.82 14.90 6.29
N ASN A 129 -11.68 15.09 6.95
CA ASN A 129 -11.62 15.72 8.28
C ASN A 129 -12.12 17.17 8.28
N ASP A 130 -12.17 17.84 7.13
CA ASP A 130 -12.75 19.18 7.01
C ASP A 130 -14.27 19.18 7.19
N SER A 131 -14.92 18.05 6.90
CA SER A 131 -16.37 17.93 6.90
C SER A 131 -16.90 17.14 8.10
N VAL A 132 -16.13 16.15 8.57
CA VAL A 132 -16.52 15.34 9.72
C VAL A 132 -15.29 14.86 10.49
N LYS A 133 -15.35 14.89 11.83
CA LYS A 133 -14.30 14.36 12.70
C LYS A 133 -14.56 12.91 13.08
N TYR A 134 -13.52 12.22 13.54
CA TYR A 134 -13.63 10.84 14.00
C TYR A 134 -14.73 10.69 15.07
N SER A 135 -15.50 9.60 14.97
CA SER A 135 -16.38 9.12 16.04
C SER A 135 -16.60 7.63 15.88
N ASN A 136 -17.00 6.95 16.97
CA ASN A 136 -17.30 5.51 16.93
C ASN A 136 -18.53 5.17 16.06
N ASN A 137 -19.35 6.17 15.71
CA ASN A 137 -20.44 6.00 14.75
C ASN A 137 -19.93 5.93 13.31
N LEU A 138 -18.82 6.61 13.01
CA LEU A 138 -18.21 6.64 11.68
C LEU A 138 -17.19 5.52 11.50
N CYS A 139 -16.38 5.25 12.52
CA CYS A 139 -15.31 4.27 12.48
C CYS A 139 -15.51 3.21 13.57
N ARG A 140 -15.33 1.93 13.21
CA ARG A 140 -15.42 0.80 14.14
C ARG A 140 -14.13 0.54 14.91
N ASP A 141 -13.03 1.08 14.42
CA ASP A 141 -11.70 1.04 15.02
C ASP A 141 -10.95 2.34 14.67
N THR A 142 -9.62 2.35 14.77
CA THR A 142 -8.78 3.52 14.50
C THR A 142 -9.10 4.26 13.20
N VAL A 143 -9.49 3.55 12.12
CA VAL A 143 -9.72 4.16 10.81
C VAL A 143 -10.79 3.48 9.96
N HIS A 144 -11.05 2.18 10.16
CA HIS A 144 -12.02 1.47 9.33
C HIS A 144 -13.43 1.91 9.63
N THR A 145 -14.21 2.14 8.58
CA THR A 145 -15.55 2.69 8.70
C THR A 145 -16.57 1.67 9.18
N THR A 146 -17.61 2.16 9.85
CA THR A 146 -18.91 1.47 9.96
C THR A 146 -19.67 1.61 8.63
N HIS A 147 -20.84 0.97 8.50
CA HIS A 147 -21.74 1.19 7.35
C HIS A 147 -22.11 2.67 7.19
N TYR A 148 -22.51 3.32 8.29
CA TYR A 148 -22.84 4.73 8.31
C TYR A 148 -21.65 5.59 7.89
N GLY A 149 -20.46 5.34 8.45
CA GLY A 149 -19.24 6.06 8.06
C GLY A 149 -18.88 5.91 6.59
N SER A 150 -19.01 4.71 6.03
CA SER A 150 -18.77 4.47 4.59
C SER A 150 -19.69 5.31 3.72
N GLN A 151 -20.98 5.40 4.06
CA GLN A 151 -21.95 6.23 3.35
C GLN A 151 -21.64 7.72 3.50
N THR A 152 -21.32 8.17 4.72
CA THR A 152 -20.94 9.55 4.99
C THR A 152 -19.68 9.95 4.20
N TYR A 153 -18.64 9.12 4.20
CA TYR A 153 -17.41 9.39 3.45
C TYR A 153 -17.67 9.44 1.95
N ALA A 154 -18.42 8.48 1.41
CA ALA A 154 -18.78 8.48 0.00
C ALA A 154 -19.56 9.75 -0.39
N GLN A 155 -20.51 10.20 0.43
CA GLN A 155 -21.26 11.42 0.16
C GLN A 155 -20.35 12.66 0.14
N ILE A 156 -19.48 12.81 1.14
CA ILE A 156 -18.54 13.95 1.21
C ILE A 156 -17.59 13.96 0.01
N ILE A 157 -17.03 12.79 -0.34
CA ILE A 157 -16.13 12.66 -1.50
C ILE A 157 -16.88 13.01 -2.79
N TYR A 158 -18.10 12.49 -2.96
CA TYR A 158 -18.92 12.77 -4.14
C TYR A 158 -19.22 14.26 -4.30
N GLU A 159 -19.65 14.92 -3.22
CA GLU A 159 -19.99 16.34 -3.24
C GLU A 159 -18.77 17.21 -3.56
N LYS A 160 -17.63 16.97 -2.90
CA LYS A 160 -16.37 17.69 -3.18
C LYS A 160 -15.88 17.44 -4.61
N PHE A 161 -15.85 16.16 -5.04
CA PHE A 161 -15.46 15.80 -6.40
C PHE A 161 -16.36 16.48 -7.44
N LYS A 162 -17.68 16.41 -7.29
CA LYS A 162 -18.63 17.02 -8.23
C LYS A 162 -18.47 18.53 -8.30
N LYS A 163 -18.29 19.19 -7.16
CA LYS A 163 -18.09 20.64 -7.07
C LYS A 163 -16.83 21.09 -7.79
N ASP A 164 -15.73 20.38 -7.57
CA ASP A 164 -14.40 20.83 -8.01
C ASP A 164 -13.93 20.11 -9.28
N LYS A 165 -14.75 19.26 -9.89
CA LYS A 165 -14.38 18.38 -11.01
C LYS A 165 -13.63 19.07 -12.15
N SER A 166 -14.05 20.28 -12.49
CA SER A 166 -13.48 21.07 -13.58
C SER A 166 -12.09 21.64 -13.25
N SER A 167 -11.74 21.78 -11.97
CA SER A 167 -10.41 22.22 -11.54
C SER A 167 -9.43 21.06 -11.34
N ILE A 168 -9.90 19.80 -11.34
CA ILE A 168 -9.03 18.64 -11.26
C ILE A 168 -8.28 18.49 -12.60
N THR A 169 -6.99 18.79 -12.56
CA THR A 169 -6.06 18.69 -13.69
C THR A 169 -5.30 17.37 -13.69
N LEU A 170 -4.65 17.07 -14.81
CA LEU A 170 -3.66 16.00 -14.87
C LEU A 170 -2.46 16.39 -13.99
N PRO A 171 -1.73 15.40 -13.43
CA PRO A 171 -0.47 15.67 -12.75
C PRO A 171 0.46 16.51 -13.65
N PRO A 172 1.05 17.60 -13.13
CA PRO A 172 1.85 18.51 -13.96
C PRO A 172 3.10 17.79 -14.46
N LEU A 173 3.41 17.85 -15.76
CA LEU A 173 4.63 17.23 -16.31
C LEU A 173 5.91 17.98 -15.91
N GLU A 174 5.79 19.27 -15.62
CA GLU A 174 6.91 20.14 -15.28
C GLU A 174 7.46 19.81 -13.89
N ASN A 175 8.79 19.75 -13.77
CA ASN A 175 9.49 19.51 -12.50
C ASN A 175 9.10 18.18 -11.80
N LEU A 176 8.67 17.18 -12.56
CA LEU A 176 8.51 15.82 -12.04
C LEU A 176 9.86 15.14 -11.93
N LYS A 177 10.16 14.65 -10.73
CA LYS A 177 11.36 13.89 -10.47
C LYS A 177 11.09 12.42 -10.80
N LYS A 178 11.77 11.89 -11.82
CA LYS A 178 11.82 10.45 -12.04
C LYS A 178 12.62 9.81 -10.91
N THR A 179 12.05 8.83 -10.22
CA THR A 179 12.72 8.10 -9.15
C THR A 179 13.16 6.72 -9.64
N LYS A 180 13.93 6.00 -8.82
CA LYS A 180 14.29 4.61 -9.11
C LYS A 180 13.07 3.69 -9.27
N TYR A 181 11.93 4.02 -8.65
CA TYR A 181 10.69 3.24 -8.72
C TYR A 181 9.87 3.50 -9.99
N CYS A 182 10.29 4.46 -10.82
CA CYS A 182 9.68 4.69 -12.13
C CYS A 182 10.16 3.69 -13.19
N GLU A 183 11.20 2.92 -12.91
CA GLU A 183 11.63 1.82 -13.78
C GLU A 183 10.58 0.69 -13.81
N PRO A 184 10.56 -0.13 -14.88
CA PRO A 184 9.64 -1.26 -14.96
C PRO A 184 9.80 -2.21 -13.78
N ILE A 185 8.70 -2.49 -13.08
CA ILE A 185 8.68 -3.44 -11.97
C ILE A 185 8.58 -4.86 -12.55
N GLN A 186 9.59 -5.67 -12.27
CA GLN A 186 9.65 -7.06 -12.69
C GLN A 186 9.14 -7.98 -11.58
N VAL A 187 8.68 -9.16 -11.97
CA VAL A 187 8.11 -10.18 -11.08
C VAL A 187 8.84 -11.50 -11.28
N LEU A 188 9.42 -12.03 -10.21
CA LEU A 188 9.89 -13.41 -10.15
C LEU A 188 8.82 -14.26 -9.48
N GLU A 189 8.18 -15.14 -10.24
CA GLU A 189 7.24 -16.14 -9.72
C GLU A 189 8.03 -17.24 -9.00
N VAL A 190 7.76 -17.43 -7.71
CA VAL A 190 8.48 -18.39 -6.86
C VAL A 190 7.57 -19.55 -6.46
N ASN A 191 6.39 -19.24 -5.91
CA ASN A 191 5.37 -20.19 -5.47
C ASN A 191 5.95 -21.42 -4.72
N LYS A 192 6.79 -21.17 -3.71
CA LYS A 192 7.55 -22.20 -2.99
C LYS A 192 7.64 -21.91 -1.50
N ILE A 193 7.59 -22.98 -0.71
CA ILE A 193 7.81 -22.94 0.75
C ILE A 193 9.26 -23.35 1.04
N PHE A 194 9.96 -22.52 1.81
CA PHE A 194 11.31 -22.76 2.27
C PHE A 194 11.35 -23.03 3.77
N HIS A 195 12.19 -23.98 4.18
CA HIS A 195 12.34 -24.37 5.60
C HIS A 195 13.72 -24.07 6.19
N LYS A 196 14.68 -23.61 5.37
CA LYS A 196 16.05 -23.31 5.82
C LYS A 196 16.56 -22.00 5.27
N ASN A 197 16.64 -21.87 3.95
CA ASN A 197 17.07 -20.64 3.30
C ASN A 197 16.52 -20.55 1.89
N ILE A 198 16.63 -19.36 1.31
CA ILE A 198 16.51 -19.08 -0.10
C ILE A 198 17.80 -18.41 -0.56
N THR A 199 18.29 -18.80 -1.74
CA THR A 199 19.41 -18.14 -2.39
C THR A 199 18.91 -17.43 -3.64
N LEU A 200 19.19 -16.13 -3.72
CA LEU A 200 18.93 -15.30 -4.87
C LEU A 200 20.25 -14.87 -5.47
N GLU A 201 20.30 -14.73 -6.78
CA GLU A 201 21.48 -14.17 -7.45
C GLU A 201 21.05 -13.22 -8.56
N GLY A 202 21.80 -12.14 -8.76
CA GLY A 202 21.50 -11.15 -9.78
C GLY A 202 22.04 -9.74 -9.48
N CYS A 203 21.45 -8.76 -10.16
CA CYS A 203 21.71 -7.34 -9.96
C CYS A 203 20.38 -6.59 -9.96
N ALA A 204 19.80 -6.41 -8.77
CA ALA A 204 18.43 -5.94 -8.59
C ALA A 204 18.22 -5.24 -7.24
N LEU A 205 17.25 -4.33 -7.20
CA LEU A 205 16.62 -3.83 -5.98
C LEU A 205 15.31 -4.57 -5.76
N ILE A 206 15.20 -5.33 -4.67
CA ILE A 206 13.95 -5.96 -4.26
C ILE A 206 13.04 -4.90 -3.65
N LEU A 207 11.87 -4.72 -4.24
CA LEU A 207 10.82 -3.84 -3.73
C LEU A 207 10.02 -4.52 -2.62
N GLY A 208 9.82 -5.83 -2.73
CA GLY A 208 9.16 -6.62 -1.70
C GLY A 208 8.90 -8.07 -2.10
N PHE A 209 8.86 -8.93 -1.10
CA PHE A 209 8.42 -10.31 -1.22
C PHE A 209 6.93 -10.38 -0.96
N PHE A 210 6.18 -10.96 -1.89
CA PHE A 210 4.79 -11.32 -1.68
C PHE A 210 4.72 -12.70 -1.06
N LEU A 211 4.31 -12.73 0.21
CA LEU A 211 4.35 -13.89 1.06
C LEU A 211 2.95 -14.34 1.44
N THR A 212 2.79 -15.62 1.75
CA THR A 212 1.74 -16.06 2.69
C THR A 212 2.35 -16.06 4.08
N ILE A 213 1.82 -15.20 4.96
CA ILE A 213 2.21 -15.13 6.36
C ILE A 213 1.13 -15.70 7.27
N GLY A 214 1.51 -16.22 8.43
CA GLY A 214 0.60 -16.86 9.37
C GLY A 214 1.35 -17.49 10.55
N PRO A 215 0.74 -18.49 11.22
CA PRO A 215 1.32 -19.07 12.45
C PRO A 215 2.72 -19.64 12.32
N LYS A 216 3.13 -20.01 11.10
CA LYS A 216 4.44 -20.56 10.79
C LYS A 216 5.45 -19.52 10.31
N SER A 217 5.04 -18.26 10.14
CA SER A 217 5.98 -17.18 9.84
C SER A 217 6.91 -16.95 11.04
N GLY A 218 8.19 -16.67 10.76
CA GLY A 218 9.22 -16.53 11.79
C GLY A 218 10.10 -15.30 11.58
N ILE A 219 11.40 -15.51 11.77
CA ILE A 219 12.44 -14.49 11.59
C ILE A 219 13.35 -14.94 10.45
N VAL A 220 13.72 -14.02 9.58
CA VAL A 220 14.76 -14.27 8.57
C VAL A 220 16.01 -13.47 8.89
N SER A 221 17.17 -13.98 8.50
CA SER A 221 18.46 -13.30 8.57
C SER A 221 18.93 -12.95 7.16
N ILE A 222 19.25 -11.68 6.94
CA ILE A 222 19.79 -11.15 5.69
C ILE A 222 21.05 -10.37 6.06
N ASN A 223 22.22 -10.81 5.60
CA ASN A 223 23.51 -10.21 5.94
C ASN A 223 23.71 -10.03 7.47
N SER A 224 23.31 -11.03 8.25
CA SER A 224 23.33 -11.04 9.73
C SER A 224 22.31 -10.12 10.42
N THR A 225 21.53 -9.34 9.68
CA THR A 225 20.41 -8.56 10.21
C THR A 225 19.16 -9.42 10.28
N LYS A 226 18.50 -9.44 11.45
CA LYS A 226 17.25 -10.18 11.67
C LYS A 226 16.03 -9.34 11.30
N TYR A 227 15.10 -9.92 10.55
CA TYR A 227 13.83 -9.32 10.15
C TYR A 227 12.68 -10.24 10.55
N THR A 228 11.66 -9.70 11.22
CA THR A 228 10.42 -10.44 11.49
C THR A 228 9.51 -10.39 10.27
N ILE A 229 9.07 -11.57 9.82
CA ILE A 229 7.99 -11.69 8.83
C ILE A 229 6.63 -11.92 9.49
N TRP A 230 6.62 -12.15 10.82
CA TRP A 230 5.43 -12.34 11.64
C TRP A 230 4.87 -11.00 12.13
N ASP A 231 3.55 -10.92 12.28
CA ASP A 231 2.84 -9.80 12.88
C ASP A 231 1.70 -10.24 13.82
N SER A 232 1.06 -9.28 14.50
CA SER A 232 -0.03 -9.54 15.45
C SER A 232 -1.27 -10.27 14.89
N PHE A 233 -1.38 -10.39 13.56
CA PHE A 233 -2.47 -11.07 12.87
C PHE A 233 -2.11 -12.48 12.40
N CYS A 234 -0.86 -12.92 12.57
CA CYS A 234 -0.37 -14.23 12.17
C CYS A 234 -0.91 -15.41 13.04
N HIS A 235 -2.10 -15.27 13.63
CA HIS A 235 -2.89 -16.39 14.15
C HIS A 235 -3.77 -17.05 13.07
N TYR A 236 -3.75 -16.52 11.84
CA TYR A 236 -4.34 -17.10 10.63
C TYR A 236 -3.46 -16.77 9.41
N GLU A 237 -3.64 -17.48 8.30
CA GLU A 237 -2.89 -17.25 7.07
C GLU A 237 -3.46 -16.09 6.25
N ARG A 238 -2.59 -15.24 5.73
CA ARG A 238 -2.94 -14.12 4.84
C ARG A 238 -1.79 -13.78 3.90
N THR A 239 -2.08 -13.15 2.79
CA THR A 239 -1.04 -12.58 1.92
C THR A 239 -0.53 -11.25 2.46
N HIS A 240 0.76 -10.97 2.30
CA HIS A 240 1.38 -9.70 2.72
C HIS A 240 2.66 -9.41 1.94
N ILE A 241 3.02 -8.14 1.82
CA ILE A 241 4.33 -7.73 1.29
C ILE A 241 5.27 -7.45 2.46
N ASN A 242 6.45 -8.07 2.45
CA ASN A 242 7.50 -7.84 3.44
C ASN A 242 8.88 -7.93 2.77
N LEU A 243 9.99 -7.83 3.53
CA LEU A 243 11.38 -7.97 3.03
C LEU A 243 11.66 -7.06 1.83
N ARG A 244 11.65 -5.76 2.10
CA ARG A 244 11.69 -4.67 1.12
C ARG A 244 13.04 -3.97 1.10
N ASP A 245 13.29 -3.22 0.05
CA ASP A 245 14.45 -2.34 -0.11
C ASP A 245 15.79 -3.08 0.04
N ILE A 246 15.88 -4.30 -0.51
CA ILE A 246 17.09 -5.13 -0.46
C ILE A 246 17.84 -5.00 -1.79
N GLU A 247 19.07 -4.50 -1.75
CA GLU A 247 19.95 -4.46 -2.92
C GLU A 247 20.73 -5.77 -3.05
N ILE A 248 20.74 -6.31 -4.26
CA ILE A 248 21.45 -7.55 -4.62
C ILE A 248 22.48 -7.20 -5.69
N HIS A 249 23.75 -7.53 -5.40
CA HIS A 249 24.87 -7.46 -6.32
C HIS A 249 25.65 -8.78 -6.25
N GLY A 250 25.24 -9.76 -7.06
CA GLY A 250 25.73 -11.14 -6.98
C GLY A 250 24.79 -12.01 -6.15
N LYS A 251 25.34 -12.85 -5.27
CA LYS A 251 24.60 -13.85 -4.49
C LYS A 251 24.13 -13.31 -3.15
N LEU A 252 22.85 -13.48 -2.83
CA LEU A 252 22.22 -13.18 -1.56
C LEU A 252 21.62 -14.45 -0.97
N VAL A 253 21.94 -14.74 0.31
CA VAL A 253 21.31 -15.83 1.07
C VAL A 253 20.41 -15.23 2.13
N ILE A 254 19.14 -15.62 2.13
CA ILE A 254 18.18 -15.27 3.18
C ILE A 254 17.93 -16.53 3.99
N GLU A 255 18.37 -16.54 5.24
CA GLU A 255 18.24 -17.69 6.13
C GLU A 255 16.97 -17.58 6.97
N LEU A 256 16.18 -18.64 7.03
CA LEU A 256 15.02 -18.75 7.91
C LEU A 256 15.46 -19.29 9.28
N LEU A 257 15.36 -18.44 10.30
CA LEU A 257 15.65 -18.83 11.67
C LEU A 257 14.46 -19.59 12.26
N GLN A 258 14.76 -20.53 13.15
CA GLN A 258 13.74 -21.25 13.93
C GLN A 258 13.46 -20.58 15.29
N ASP A 259 14.07 -19.42 15.54
CA ASP A 259 13.74 -18.55 16.67
C ASP A 259 12.25 -18.15 16.62
N ASP A 260 11.61 -18.06 17.78
CA ASP A 260 10.27 -17.53 17.89
C ASP A 260 10.29 -15.99 17.86
N PRO A 261 9.48 -15.32 17.03
CA PRO A 261 9.23 -13.89 17.16
C PRO A 261 8.47 -13.58 18.46
N ASP A 262 8.44 -12.30 18.83
CA ASP A 262 7.70 -11.85 19.99
C ASP A 262 6.18 -11.94 19.76
N TYR A 263 5.58 -13.03 20.26
CA TYR A 263 4.14 -13.28 20.17
C TYR A 263 3.29 -12.47 21.16
N SER A 264 3.90 -11.67 22.05
CA SER A 264 3.16 -10.94 23.11
C SER A 264 2.11 -9.98 22.55
N THR A 265 2.29 -9.55 21.30
CA THR A 265 1.39 -8.63 20.60
C THR A 265 0.28 -9.33 19.80
N CYS A 266 0.19 -10.65 19.82
CA CYS A 266 -0.81 -11.40 19.06
C CYS A 266 -2.24 -11.02 19.47
N ARG A 267 -3.09 -10.67 18.49
CA ARG A 267 -4.46 -10.22 18.75
C ARG A 267 -5.42 -11.30 19.25
N ARG A 268 -5.05 -12.57 19.09
CA ARG A 268 -5.86 -13.71 19.54
C ARG A 268 -4.99 -14.73 20.26
N LYS A 269 -5.57 -15.38 21.25
CA LYS A 269 -4.95 -16.53 21.90
C LYS A 269 -4.75 -17.63 20.86
N TYR A 270 -3.50 -17.98 20.59
CA TYR A 270 -3.10 -19.01 19.65
C TYR A 270 -1.93 -19.79 20.25
N ASN A 271 -1.89 -21.10 20.04
CA ASN A 271 -0.81 -21.93 20.55
C ASN A 271 0.33 -22.01 19.52
N PHE A 272 1.40 -21.24 19.75
CA PHE A 272 2.58 -21.22 18.87
C PHE A 272 3.63 -22.30 19.22
N SER A 273 3.39 -23.13 20.25
CA SER A 273 4.35 -24.17 20.64
C SER A 273 4.55 -25.21 19.54
N ASN A 274 5.81 -25.64 19.37
CA ASN A 274 6.21 -26.69 18.43
C ASN A 274 5.89 -26.40 16.95
N ILE A 275 5.72 -25.13 16.58
CA ILE A 275 5.51 -24.75 15.18
C ILE A 275 6.85 -24.55 14.49
N ARG A 276 7.18 -25.47 13.57
CA ARG A 276 8.31 -25.29 12.65
C ARG A 276 8.06 -24.09 11.74
N LYS A 277 9.03 -23.17 11.67
CA LYS A 277 8.90 -21.97 10.84
C LYS A 277 9.06 -22.29 9.36
N GLU A 278 8.33 -21.57 8.53
CA GLU A 278 8.42 -21.63 7.08
C GLU A 278 8.38 -20.24 6.45
N LEU A 279 9.01 -20.11 5.29
CA LEU A 279 8.98 -18.92 4.46
C LEU A 279 8.23 -19.28 3.17
N ASN A 280 6.96 -18.91 3.08
CA ASN A 280 6.10 -19.20 1.93
C ASN A 280 6.09 -18.00 0.97
N ILE A 281 6.88 -18.11 -0.10
CA ILE A 281 7.07 -17.03 -1.09
C ILE A 281 6.24 -17.33 -2.31
N LEU A 282 5.33 -16.41 -2.63
CA LEU A 282 4.54 -16.45 -3.86
C LEU A 282 5.33 -15.79 -4.99
N ARG A 283 5.74 -14.53 -4.77
CA ARG A 283 6.42 -13.69 -5.77
C ARG A 283 7.46 -12.79 -5.14
N ILE A 284 8.42 -12.34 -5.95
CA ILE A 284 9.36 -11.28 -5.58
C ILE A 284 9.23 -10.16 -6.61
N TYR A 285 8.94 -8.94 -6.14
CA TYR A 285 8.89 -7.74 -6.97
C TYR A 285 10.22 -7.01 -6.90
N TYR A 286 10.78 -6.65 -8.05
CA TYR A 286 12.10 -6.05 -8.12
C TYR A 286 12.26 -5.10 -9.30
N ILE A 287 13.31 -4.27 -9.22
CA ILE A 287 13.79 -3.42 -10.31
C ILE A 287 15.23 -3.82 -10.61
N GLY A 288 15.59 -3.97 -11.88
CA GLY A 288 16.94 -4.32 -12.29
C GLY A 288 16.98 -5.20 -13.53
N ASN A 289 18.19 -5.68 -13.84
CA ASN A 289 18.44 -6.40 -15.10
C ASN A 289 18.18 -7.90 -14.98
N SER A 290 18.40 -8.48 -13.80
CA SER A 290 18.23 -9.92 -13.58
C SER A 290 18.08 -10.24 -12.10
N LEU A 291 17.19 -11.18 -11.80
CA LEU A 291 17.06 -11.83 -10.51
C LEU A 291 16.63 -13.27 -10.76
N TYR A 292 17.33 -14.22 -10.17
CA TYR A 292 16.98 -15.64 -10.27
C TYR A 292 17.09 -16.34 -8.92
N LEU A 293 16.31 -17.41 -8.80
CA LEU A 293 16.34 -18.33 -7.68
C LEU A 293 17.44 -19.37 -7.94
N ASP A 294 18.48 -19.39 -7.11
CA ASP A 294 19.53 -20.41 -7.13
C ASP A 294 19.02 -21.63 -6.36
N THR A 295 18.52 -22.63 -7.10
CA THR A 295 17.81 -23.82 -6.57
C THR A 295 18.73 -24.97 -6.23
#